data_AF-A0A2E5U662-F1
#
_entry.id   AF-A0A2E5U662-F1
#
_cell.length_a   1.000
_cell.length_b   1.000
_cell.length_c   1.000
_cell.angle_alpha   90.00
_cell.angle_beta   90.00
_cell.angle_gamma   90.00
#
_symmetry.space_group_name_H-M   'P 1'
#
loop_
_entity.id
_entity.type
_entity.pdbx_description
1 polymer ?
#
loop_
_entity_poly.entity_id
_entity_poly.type
_entity_poly.pdbx_seq_one_letter_code
_entity_poly.pdbx_strand_id
1 'polypeptide(L)'
;MLSESFASIQLHLDKQGKDSLIGLARWSKVLGLINFSLGIFNGITSIPLLLNNGKIFIISIPSLLFSGILMYMGLQLNRASQNIRNSIVKEHDQEFLDGLIKIQKFFFFSTILYLVGFILLFLMLSLGPLSNESFPSAEQIDTIGMSI
;
A
#
# COMPACT_ATOMS: atom_id res chain seq x y z
N MET A 1 -11.43 -45.36 6.26
CA MET A 1 -10.28 -44.80 7.03
C MET A 1 -10.54 -43.31 7.22
N LEU A 2 -10.22 -42.83 8.42
CA LEU A 2 -10.72 -41.63 9.10
C LEU A 2 -10.75 -40.35 8.25
N SER A 3 -11.95 -39.80 8.05
CA SER A 3 -12.12 -38.38 7.71
C SER A 3 -11.91 -37.57 8.99
N GLU A 4 -10.68 -37.18 9.28
CA GLU A 4 -10.45 -36.09 10.22
C GLU A 4 -10.84 -34.78 9.50
N SER A 5 -12.15 -34.52 9.51
CA SER A 5 -12.69 -33.18 9.35
C SER A 5 -12.05 -32.36 10.46
N PHE A 6 -11.06 -31.53 10.10
CA PHE A 6 -10.53 -30.52 11.00
C PHE A 6 -11.72 -29.82 11.66
N ALA A 7 -11.84 -30.05 12.96
CA ALA A 7 -12.84 -29.46 13.80
C ALA A 7 -12.94 -27.97 13.48
N SER A 8 -14.14 -27.48 13.23
CA SER A 8 -14.47 -26.06 13.31
C SER A 8 -13.84 -25.56 14.61
N ILE A 9 -12.77 -24.77 14.50
CA ILE A 9 -12.16 -24.10 15.64
C ILE A 9 -13.19 -23.07 16.05
N GLN A 10 -14.20 -23.49 16.82
CA GLN A 10 -15.18 -22.60 17.42
C GLN A 10 -14.36 -21.56 18.16
N LEU A 11 -14.17 -20.40 17.54
CA LEU A 11 -13.36 -19.33 18.09
C LEU A 11 -14.15 -18.79 19.27
N HIS A 12 -13.94 -19.42 20.41
CA HIS A 12 -14.45 -19.00 21.71
C HIS A 12 -13.62 -17.79 22.14
N LEU A 13 -13.77 -16.70 21.37
CA LEU A 13 -13.18 -15.42 21.65
C LEU A 13 -13.85 -14.90 22.91
N ASP A 14 -13.04 -14.66 23.92
CA ASP A 14 -13.43 -13.84 25.04
C ASP A 14 -13.82 -12.43 24.53
N LYS A 15 -14.48 -11.67 25.39
CA LYS A 15 -14.96 -10.33 25.03
C LYS A 15 -13.83 -9.44 24.51
N GLN A 16 -12.64 -9.55 25.10
CA GLN A 16 -11.44 -8.82 24.70
C GLN A 16 -10.94 -9.23 23.30
N GLY A 17 -10.93 -10.53 22.98
CA GLY A 17 -10.60 -11.04 21.65
C GLY A 17 -11.56 -10.52 20.59
N LYS A 18 -12.88 -10.53 20.86
CA LYS A 18 -13.89 -9.98 19.94
C LYS A 18 -13.68 -8.49 19.68
N ASP A 19 -13.43 -7.70 20.72
CA ASP A 19 -13.19 -6.26 20.61
C ASP A 19 -11.92 -5.96 19.78
N SER A 20 -10.85 -6.73 20.00
CA SER A 20 -9.60 -6.62 19.24
C SER A 20 -9.81 -6.91 17.76
N LEU A 21 -10.61 -7.92 17.43
CA LEU A 21 -10.93 -8.28 16.04
C LEU A 21 -11.83 -7.27 15.35
N ILE A 22 -12.79 -6.68 16.08
CA ILE A 22 -13.59 -5.56 15.57
C ILE A 22 -12.68 -4.37 15.27
N GLY A 23 -11.73 -4.07 16.16
CA GLY A 23 -10.70 -3.06 15.94
C GLY A 23 -9.87 -3.34 14.69
N LEU A 24 -9.38 -4.57 14.55
CA LEU A 24 -8.62 -5.01 13.38
C LEU A 24 -9.41 -4.86 12.09
N ALA A 25 -10.67 -5.34 12.05
CA ALA A 25 -11.54 -5.20 10.90
C ALA A 25 -11.79 -3.74 10.53
N ARG A 26 -11.99 -2.85 11.52
CA ARG A 26 -12.16 -1.41 11.28
C ARG A 26 -10.90 -0.79 10.69
N TRP A 27 -9.73 -1.05 11.29
CA TRP A 27 -8.46 -0.52 10.80
C TRP A 27 -8.10 -1.05 9.42
N SER A 28 -8.35 -2.33 9.15
CA SER A 28 -8.20 -2.90 7.80
C SER A 28 -9.08 -2.17 6.79
N LYS A 29 -10.34 -1.84 7.13
CA LYS A 29 -11.20 -1.07 6.21
C LYS A 29 -10.66 0.33 5.94
N VAL A 30 -10.21 1.03 6.99
CA VAL A 30 -9.63 2.38 6.86
C VAL A 30 -8.38 2.34 5.99
N LEU A 31 -7.44 1.46 6.29
CA LEU A 31 -6.22 1.27 5.49
C LEU A 31 -6.54 0.83 4.06
N GLY A 32 -7.58 -0.01 3.90
CA GLY A 32 -8.05 -0.47 2.60
C GLY A 32 -8.53 0.68 1.72
N LEU A 33 -9.33 1.58 2.29
CA LEU A 33 -9.81 2.78 1.62
C LEU A 33 -8.65 3.73 1.26
N ILE A 34 -7.73 3.98 2.19
CA ILE A 34 -6.57 4.86 1.96
C ILE A 34 -5.73 4.34 0.80
N ASN A 35 -5.33 3.07 0.82
CA ASN A 35 -4.51 2.48 -0.24
C ASN A 35 -5.23 2.51 -1.60
N PHE A 36 -6.54 2.21 -1.60
CA PHE A 36 -7.33 2.25 -2.83
C PHE A 36 -7.41 3.68 -3.41
N SER A 37 -7.69 4.68 -2.58
CA SER A 37 -7.74 6.09 -2.99
C SER A 37 -6.38 6.59 -3.48
N LEU A 38 -5.29 6.26 -2.79
CA LEU A 38 -3.92 6.60 -3.24
C LEU A 38 -3.57 5.91 -4.56
N GLY A 39 -4.01 4.67 -4.75
CA GLY A 39 -3.88 3.95 -6.01
C GLY A 39 -4.58 4.69 -7.15
N ILE A 40 -5.87 5.03 -6.98
CA ILE A 40 -6.63 5.81 -7.97
C ILE A 40 -5.92 7.13 -8.30
N PHE A 41 -5.50 7.87 -7.26
CA PHE A 41 -4.81 9.14 -7.45
C PHE A 41 -3.53 8.97 -8.28
N ASN A 42 -2.67 8.02 -7.91
CA ASN A 42 -1.46 7.70 -8.67
C ASN A 42 -1.75 7.26 -10.11
N GLY A 43 -2.82 6.49 -10.33
CA GLY A 43 -3.24 6.07 -11.66
C GLY A 43 -3.64 7.25 -12.53
N ILE A 44 -4.51 8.14 -12.02
CA ILE A 44 -4.97 9.33 -12.72
C ILE A 44 -3.80 10.26 -13.06
N THR A 45 -2.83 10.44 -12.15
CA THR A 45 -1.66 11.29 -12.42
C THR A 45 -0.69 10.66 -13.43
N SER A 46 -0.60 9.32 -13.47
CA SER A 46 0.34 8.61 -14.35
C SER A 46 -0.14 8.46 -15.79
N ILE A 47 -1.45 8.35 -16.00
CA ILE A 47 -2.03 8.12 -17.34
C ILE A 47 -1.69 9.26 -18.33
N PRO A 48 -1.86 10.55 -18.00
CA PRO A 48 -1.45 11.65 -18.88
C PRO A 48 0.05 11.64 -19.19
N LEU A 49 0.87 11.25 -18.22
CA LEU A 49 2.32 11.13 -18.37
C LEU A 49 2.75 9.97 -19.27
N LEU A 50 1.90 8.95 -19.47
CA LEU A 50 2.12 7.88 -20.46
C LEU A 50 1.77 8.33 -21.88
N LEU A 51 0.80 9.22 -22.03
CA LEU A 51 0.36 9.73 -23.34
C LEU A 51 1.27 10.84 -23.88
N ASN A 52 2.04 11.48 -23.00
CA ASN A 52 3.04 12.46 -23.36
C ASN A 52 4.38 11.77 -23.65
N ASN A 53 4.75 11.60 -24.92
CA ASN A 53 5.96 10.91 -25.42
C ASN A 53 7.30 11.61 -25.05
N GLY A 54 7.36 12.31 -23.93
CA GLY A 54 8.57 12.98 -23.42
C GLY A 54 9.42 12.07 -22.53
N LYS A 55 10.55 12.63 -22.05
CA LYS A 55 11.51 11.96 -21.13
C LYS A 55 10.89 11.42 -19.83
N ILE A 56 9.67 11.86 -19.50
CA ILE A 56 8.93 11.48 -18.29
C ILE A 56 8.24 10.11 -18.43
N PHE A 57 8.09 9.58 -19.66
CA PHE A 57 7.44 8.30 -19.95
C PHE A 57 8.03 7.10 -19.17
N ILE A 58 9.35 7.09 -18.97
CA ILE A 58 10.06 6.03 -18.24
C ILE A 58 9.65 5.99 -16.76
N ILE A 59 9.30 7.12 -16.17
CA ILE A 59 8.86 7.23 -14.77
C ILE A 59 7.37 6.87 -14.63
N SER A 60 6.58 7.07 -15.69
CA SER A 60 5.14 6.80 -15.71
C SER A 60 4.80 5.31 -15.60
N ILE A 61 5.63 4.42 -16.14
CA ILE A 61 5.40 2.96 -16.09
C ILE A 61 5.50 2.42 -14.63
N PRO A 62 6.59 2.65 -13.88
CA PRO A 62 6.66 2.28 -12.47
C PRO A 62 5.53 2.87 -11.63
N SER A 63 5.13 4.12 -11.90
CA SER A 63 4.06 4.79 -11.15
C SER A 63 2.69 4.15 -11.40
N LEU A 64 2.38 3.78 -12.64
CA LEU A 64 1.14 3.06 -12.97
C LEU A 64 1.10 1.67 -12.32
N LEU A 65 2.23 0.95 -12.31
CA LEU A 65 2.34 -0.33 -11.62
C LEU A 65 2.09 -0.17 -10.11
N PHE A 66 2.67 0.88 -9.50
CA PHE A 66 2.48 1.18 -8.09
C PHE A 66 1.01 1.50 -7.76
N SER A 67 0.33 2.24 -8.64
CA SER A 67 -1.12 2.47 -8.58
C SER A 67 -1.89 1.14 -8.52
N GLY A 68 -1.58 0.20 -9.42
CA GLY A 68 -2.22 -1.13 -9.44
C GLY A 68 -1.99 -1.92 -8.14
N ILE A 69 -0.76 -1.91 -7.61
CA ILE A 69 -0.41 -2.57 -6.35
C ILE A 69 -1.20 -1.98 -5.17
N LEU A 70 -1.24 -0.65 -5.06
CA LEU A 70 -1.99 0.06 -4.02
C LEU A 70 -3.49 -0.25 -4.06
N MET A 71 -4.08 -0.23 -5.27
CA MET A 71 -5.49 -0.59 -5.44
C MET A 71 -5.76 -2.05 -5.02
N TYR A 72 -4.91 -2.98 -5.45
CA TYR A 72 -5.02 -4.39 -5.09
C TYR A 72 -4.95 -4.61 -3.57
N MET A 73 -3.96 -3.99 -2.91
CA MET A 73 -3.79 -4.06 -1.46
C MET A 73 -4.99 -3.45 -0.72
N GLY A 74 -5.50 -2.33 -1.21
CA GLY A 74 -6.68 -1.68 -0.66
C GLY A 74 -7.93 -2.57 -0.72
N LEU A 75 -8.15 -3.21 -1.87
CA LEU A 75 -9.26 -4.15 -2.05
C LEU A 75 -9.13 -5.38 -1.15
N GLN A 76 -7.93 -5.94 -1.01
CA GLN A 76 -7.70 -7.10 -0.14
C GLN A 76 -8.01 -6.80 1.32
N LEU A 77 -7.61 -5.62 1.81
CA LEU A 77 -7.92 -5.17 3.16
C LEU A 77 -9.41 -4.92 3.41
N ASN A 78 -10.10 -4.33 2.43
CA ASN A 78 -11.55 -4.14 2.51
C ASN A 78 -12.28 -5.49 2.56
N ARG A 79 -11.86 -6.47 1.75
CA ARG A 79 -12.40 -7.84 1.81
C ARG A 79 -12.06 -8.53 3.12
N ALA A 80 -10.85 -8.34 3.65
CA ALA A 80 -10.46 -8.89 4.94
C ALA A 80 -11.33 -8.37 6.09
N SER A 81 -11.60 -7.06 6.09
CA SER A 81 -12.51 -6.41 7.04
C SER A 81 -13.91 -7.01 6.98
N GLN A 82 -14.45 -7.20 5.78
CA GLN A 82 -15.78 -7.81 5.59
C GLN A 82 -15.81 -9.25 6.10
N ASN A 83 -14.79 -10.04 5.76
CA ASN A 83 -14.64 -11.42 6.20
C ASN A 83 -14.59 -11.54 7.74
N ILE A 84 -13.79 -10.72 8.43
CA ILE A 84 -13.70 -10.73 9.90
C ILE A 84 -15.02 -10.26 10.52
N ARG A 85 -15.67 -9.25 9.94
CA ARG A 85 -16.95 -8.76 10.47
C ARG A 85 -18.05 -9.81 10.31
N ASN A 86 -18.09 -10.51 9.16
CA ASN A 86 -19.07 -11.55 8.90
C ASN A 86 -18.83 -12.77 9.77
N SER A 87 -17.57 -13.17 10.01
CA SER A 87 -17.25 -14.30 10.88
C SER A 87 -17.61 -14.06 12.33
N ILE A 88 -17.51 -12.82 12.83
CA ILE A 88 -17.96 -12.46 14.18
C ILE A 88 -19.50 -12.55 14.31
N VAL A 89 -20.24 -12.23 13.25
CA VAL A 89 -21.71 -12.23 13.26
C VAL A 89 -22.29 -13.63 13.00
N LYS A 90 -21.64 -14.41 12.14
CA LYS A 90 -22.12 -15.72 11.68
C LYS A 90 -21.40 -16.92 12.30
N GLU A 91 -20.42 -16.67 13.17
CA GLU A 91 -19.57 -17.69 13.82
C GLU A 91 -18.92 -18.66 12.80
N HIS A 92 -18.50 -18.12 11.66
CA HIS A 92 -17.91 -18.89 10.55
C HIS A 92 -16.37 -18.84 10.59
N ASP A 93 -15.75 -19.90 11.10
CA ASP A 93 -14.30 -19.98 11.34
C ASP A 93 -13.45 -19.85 10.07
N GLN A 94 -13.95 -20.31 8.92
CA GLN A 94 -13.25 -20.21 7.64
C GLN A 94 -13.15 -18.76 7.15
N GLU A 95 -14.23 -17.98 7.26
CA GLU A 95 -14.24 -16.57 6.85
C GLU A 95 -13.27 -15.76 7.73
N PHE A 96 -13.16 -16.13 9.01
CA PHE A 96 -12.22 -15.52 9.94
C PHE A 96 -10.76 -15.74 9.52
N LEU A 97 -10.38 -17.00 9.28
CA LEU A 97 -9.03 -17.35 8.84
C LEU A 97 -8.67 -16.67 7.52
N ASP A 98 -9.60 -16.66 6.57
CA ASP A 98 -9.42 -15.95 5.30
C ASP A 98 -9.17 -14.45 5.49
N GLY A 99 -9.88 -13.84 6.43
CA GLY A 99 -9.70 -12.44 6.79
C GLY A 99 -8.30 -12.17 7.36
N LEU A 100 -7.85 -12.97 8.33
CA LEU A 100 -6.52 -12.85 8.91
C LEU A 100 -5.40 -13.08 7.89
N ILE A 101 -5.52 -14.09 7.03
CA ILE A 101 -4.54 -14.37 5.97
C ILE A 101 -4.41 -13.18 5.01
N LYS A 102 -5.52 -12.52 4.65
CA LYS A 102 -5.48 -11.33 3.80
C LYS A 102 -4.78 -10.15 4.48
N ILE A 103 -5.01 -9.94 5.78
CA ILE A 103 -4.32 -8.91 6.57
C ILE A 103 -2.82 -9.22 6.67
N GLN A 104 -2.45 -10.47 6.97
CA GLN A 104 -1.06 -10.90 7.04
C GLN A 104 -0.35 -10.68 5.71
N LYS A 105 -0.96 -11.08 4.59
CA LYS A 105 -0.42 -10.83 3.25
C LYS A 105 -0.25 -9.34 2.99
N PHE A 106 -1.23 -8.50 3.36
CA PHE A 106 -1.11 -7.06 3.23
C PHE A 106 0.10 -6.51 3.99
N PHE A 107 0.31 -6.89 5.25
CA PHE A 107 1.48 -6.44 6.02
C PHE A 107 2.79 -6.94 5.41
N PHE A 108 2.84 -8.20 4.98
CA PHE A 108 4.02 -8.74 4.31
C PHE A 108 4.39 -7.95 3.05
N PHE A 109 3.42 -7.70 2.16
CA PHE A 109 3.64 -6.90 0.96
C PHE A 109 4.00 -5.44 1.29
N SER A 110 3.34 -4.84 2.28
CA SER A 110 3.64 -3.47 2.72
C SER A 110 5.08 -3.34 3.20
N THR A 111 5.54 -4.29 4.02
CA THR A 111 6.92 -4.29 4.52
C THR A 111 7.93 -4.42 3.40
N ILE A 112 7.70 -5.31 2.43
CA ILE A 112 8.59 -5.44 1.25
C ILE A 112 8.60 -4.13 0.46
N LEU A 113 7.43 -3.53 0.22
CA LEU A 113 7.30 -2.31 -0.57
C LEU A 113 8.01 -1.13 0.10
N TYR A 114 7.83 -0.96 1.42
CA TYR A 114 8.52 0.05 2.19
C TYR A 114 10.02 -0.20 2.28
N LEU A 115 10.46 -1.45 2.41
CA LEU A 115 11.87 -1.79 2.39
C LEU A 115 12.53 -1.44 1.05
N VAL A 116 11.89 -1.81 -0.07
CA VAL A 116 12.37 -1.45 -1.41
C VAL A 116 12.41 0.07 -1.58
N GLY A 117 11.33 0.76 -1.18
CA GLY A 117 11.27 2.23 -1.23
C GLY A 117 12.36 2.88 -0.38
N PHE A 118 12.62 2.36 0.81
CA PHE A 118 13.68 2.82 1.70
C PHE A 118 15.07 2.62 1.11
N ILE A 119 15.35 1.45 0.52
CA ILE A 119 16.62 1.16 -0.17
C ILE A 119 16.83 2.13 -1.34
N LEU A 120 15.81 2.34 -2.17
CA LEU A 120 15.88 3.28 -3.30
C LEU A 120 16.15 4.71 -2.82
N LEU A 121 15.44 5.15 -1.79
CA LEU A 121 15.63 6.48 -1.20
C LEU A 121 17.04 6.64 -0.62
N PHE A 122 17.56 5.61 0.05
CA PHE A 122 18.93 5.60 0.55
C PHE A 122 19.97 5.65 -0.58
N LEU A 123 19.75 4.90 -1.67
CA LEU A 123 20.60 4.97 -2.88
C LEU A 123 20.56 6.35 -3.51
N MET A 124 19.39 6.99 -3.61
CA MET A 124 19.28 8.36 -4.16
C MET A 124 20.00 9.39 -3.27
N LEU A 125 19.89 9.27 -1.95
CA LEU A 125 20.58 10.17 -1.00
C LEU A 125 22.09 9.96 -0.96
N SER A 126 22.56 8.72 -1.16
CA SER A 126 23.99 8.39 -1.15
C SER A 126 24.69 8.68 -2.49
N LEU A 127 23.97 8.55 -3.61
CA LEU A 127 24.49 8.83 -4.96
C LEU A 127 24.23 10.27 -5.43
N GLY A 128 23.22 10.96 -4.90
CA GLY A 128 22.88 12.35 -5.24
C GLY A 128 24.02 13.35 -5.03
N PRO A 129 24.83 13.25 -3.95
CA PRO A 129 26.04 14.06 -3.79
C PRO A 129 27.16 13.77 -4.80
N LEU A 130 27.07 12.68 -5.59
CA LEU A 130 28.05 12.30 -6.61
C LEU A 130 27.62 12.74 -8.03
N SER A 131 26.34 13.05 -8.25
CA SER A 131 25.89 13.73 -9.47
C SER A 131 26.17 15.22 -9.33
N ASN A 132 27.28 15.65 -9.92
CA ASN A 132 27.83 17.00 -9.90
C ASN A 132 26.96 18.02 -10.69
N GLU A 133 25.63 17.98 -10.56
CA GLU A 133 24.77 19.09 -10.92
C GLU A 133 24.52 19.92 -9.66
N SER A 134 25.46 20.83 -9.42
CA SER A 134 25.30 21.94 -8.50
C SER A 134 23.95 22.59 -8.73
N PHE A 135 23.03 22.45 -7.77
CA PHE A 135 21.86 23.32 -7.66
C PHE A 135 22.33 24.76 -7.86
N PRO A 136 21.72 25.55 -8.76
CA PRO A 136 22.11 26.94 -8.91
C PRO A 136 21.96 27.63 -7.56
N SER A 137 23.08 28.07 -7.01
CA SER A 137 23.11 28.88 -5.80
C SER A 137 22.30 30.15 -6.06
N ALA A 138 21.58 30.61 -5.03
CA ALA A 138 20.68 31.77 -5.10
C ALA A 138 21.34 33.06 -5.66
N GLU A 139 22.66 33.11 -5.74
CA GLU A 139 23.46 34.17 -6.36
C GLU A 139 23.29 34.30 -7.89
N GLN A 140 22.90 33.23 -8.60
CA GLN A 140 22.69 33.28 -10.07
C GLN A 140 21.36 33.92 -10.48
N ILE A 141 20.43 34.12 -9.54
CA ILE A 141 19.11 34.72 -9.83
C ILE A 141 19.24 36.25 -9.95
N ASP A 142 20.14 36.87 -9.19
CA ASP A 142 20.36 38.34 -9.25
C ASP A 142 21.10 38.78 -10.52
N THR A 143 21.89 37.90 -11.14
CA THR A 143 22.62 38.24 -12.37
C THR A 143 21.75 38.24 -13.63
N ILE A 144 20.67 37.45 -13.66
CA ILE A 144 19.74 37.39 -14.80
C ILE A 144 18.68 38.51 -14.72
N GLY A 145 18.41 39.04 -13.53
CA GLY A 145 17.49 40.18 -13.31
C GLY A 145 18.07 41.57 -13.57
N MET A 146 19.38 41.70 -13.83
CA MET A 146 20.06 42.99 -14.01
C MET A 146 20.85 43.11 -15.33
N SER A 147 20.37 42.52 -16.43
CA SER A 147 20.74 43.01 -17.76
C SER A 147 19.53 43.66 -18.43
N ILE A 148 19.43 44.98 -18.23
CA ILE A 148 18.75 45.90 -19.15
C ILE A 148 19.55 45.94 -20.46
#